data_AF-A0A2N3A036-F1
#
_entry.id   AF-A0A2N3A036-F1
#
_cell.length_a   1.000
_cell.length_b   1.000
_cell.length_c   1.000
_cell.angle_alpha   90.00
_cell.angle_beta   90.00
_cell.angle_gamma   90.00
#
_symmetry.space_group_name_H-M   'P 1'
#
loop_
_entity.id
_entity.type
_entity.pdbx_description
1 polymer ?
#
loop_
_entity_poly.entity_id
_entity_poly.type
_entity_poly.pdbx_seq_one_letter_code
_entity_poly.pdbx_strand_id
1 'polypeptide(L)'
;MPSNTEIRSGEIDEILGKAPNSLVRVGISVFFGVILLIIFGSWFFKYPDIINANIEITGHRPPAEIKARVSGKIDTFFVDNNQNVIENQILGLIENPAEYAEVLLLKQY
;
A
#
# COMPACT_ATOMS: atom_id res chain seq x y z
N MET A 1 -50.10 43.33 59.20
CA MET A 1 -49.01 42.49 58.66
C MET A 1 -49.53 41.76 57.43
N PRO A 2 -48.82 41.79 56.28
CA PRO A 2 -49.19 41.06 55.08
C PRO A 2 -48.54 39.64 55.04
N SER A 3 -48.87 38.86 54.00
CA SER A 3 -48.40 37.52 53.58
C SER A 3 -49.45 36.42 53.78
N ASN A 4 -49.82 35.57 52.81
CA ASN A 4 -49.28 35.30 51.48
C ASN A 4 -50.39 34.75 50.57
N THR A 5 -50.20 34.98 49.28
CA THR A 5 -50.98 34.51 48.13
C THR A 5 -51.08 32.97 48.05
N GLU A 6 -52.30 32.43 48.17
CA GLU A 6 -52.64 31.01 47.94
C GLU A 6 -53.57 30.81 46.72
N ILE A 7 -53.47 31.69 45.74
CA ILE A 7 -54.03 31.47 44.41
C ILE A 7 -52.82 31.35 43.49
N ARG A 8 -52.85 30.44 42.51
CA ARG A 8 -51.97 30.37 41.32
C ARG A 8 -50.86 29.29 41.34
N SER A 9 -51.23 28.01 41.33
CA SER A 9 -50.31 26.96 40.81
C SER A 9 -51.01 25.90 39.95
N GLY A 10 -52.28 25.55 40.20
CA GLY A 10 -52.96 24.49 39.44
C GLY A 10 -53.37 24.84 38.00
N GLU A 11 -53.77 26.08 37.72
CA GLU A 11 -54.25 26.49 36.38
C GLU A 11 -53.13 27.03 35.48
N ILE A 12 -51.94 27.28 36.02
CA ILE A 12 -50.86 27.96 35.29
C ILE A 12 -49.89 26.94 34.70
N ASP A 13 -49.73 25.79 35.34
CA ASP A 13 -48.98 24.64 34.80
C ASP A 13 -49.63 24.03 33.54
N GLU A 14 -50.88 24.37 33.23
CA GLU A 14 -51.50 24.06 31.94
C GLU A 14 -51.12 25.03 30.82
N ILE A 15 -50.81 26.28 31.17
CA ILE A 15 -50.58 27.37 30.21
C ILE A 15 -49.07 27.59 29.98
N LEU A 16 -48.25 27.28 30.98
CA LEU A 16 -46.79 27.43 30.93
C LEU A 16 -46.11 26.06 31.05
N GLY A 17 -45.67 25.51 29.92
CA GLY A 17 -44.43 24.72 29.92
C GLY A 17 -44.54 23.21 29.76
N LYS A 18 -45.69 22.65 29.37
CA LYS A 18 -45.69 21.28 28.83
C LYS A 18 -45.17 21.35 27.39
N ALA A 19 -43.90 21.03 27.17
CA ALA A 19 -43.41 20.84 25.81
C ALA A 19 -44.38 19.87 25.10
N PRO A 20 -45.00 20.26 23.98
CA PRO A 20 -46.08 19.47 23.40
C PRO A 20 -45.56 18.07 23.09
N ASN A 21 -46.28 17.04 23.55
CA ASN A 21 -45.88 15.63 23.38
C ASN A 21 -45.56 15.28 21.92
N SER A 22 -46.21 15.95 20.96
CA SER A 22 -45.93 15.82 19.52
C SER A 22 -44.52 16.28 19.14
N LEU A 23 -44.00 17.35 19.75
CA LEU A 23 -42.65 17.85 19.47
C LEU A 23 -41.59 16.88 20.00
N VAL A 24 -41.80 16.34 21.21
CA VAL A 24 -40.92 15.32 21.80
C VAL A 24 -40.93 14.04 20.95
N ARG A 25 -42.12 13.61 20.49
CA ARG A 25 -42.28 12.42 19.63
C ARG A 25 -41.61 12.60 18.26
N VAL A 26 -41.74 13.77 17.63
CA VAL A 26 -41.08 14.06 16.35
C VAL A 26 -39.56 14.11 16.53
N GLY A 27 -39.07 14.73 17.61
CA GLY A 27 -37.64 14.82 17.90
C GLY A 27 -36.98 13.44 18.05
N ILE A 28 -37.60 12.53 18.83
CA ILE A 28 -37.06 11.17 18.99
C ILE A 28 -37.12 10.36 17.68
N SER A 29 -38.16 10.53 16.86
CA SER A 29 -38.25 9.87 15.55
C SER A 29 -37.15 10.33 14.59
N VAL A 30 -36.85 11.63 14.55
CA VAL A 30 -35.76 12.18 13.73
C VAL A 30 -34.41 11.67 14.23
N PHE A 31 -34.16 11.71 15.53
CA PHE A 31 -32.92 11.21 16.13
C PHE A 31 -32.70 9.72 15.83
N PHE A 32 -33.74 8.91 16.00
CA PHE A 32 -33.69 7.49 15.67
C PHE A 32 -33.44 7.25 14.18
N GLY A 33 -34.04 8.07 13.31
CA GLY A 33 -33.80 8.03 11.87
C GLY A 33 -32.34 8.30 11.49
N VAL A 34 -31.69 9.28 12.13
CA VAL A 34 -30.25 9.57 11.92
C VAL A 34 -29.39 8.38 12.32
N ILE A 35 -29.67 7.75 13.47
CA ILE A 35 -28.93 6.56 13.91
C ILE A 35 -29.08 5.42 12.91
N LEU A 36 -30.30 5.14 12.45
CA LEU A 36 -30.55 4.12 11.43
C LEU A 36 -29.80 4.43 10.14
N LEU A 37 -29.80 5.68 9.68
CA LEU A 37 -29.09 6.10 8.48
C LEU A 37 -27.59 5.81 8.61
N ILE A 38 -26.98 6.08 9.76
CA ILE A 38 -25.56 5.77 10.01
C ILE A 38 -25.31 4.25 9.96
N ILE A 39 -26.17 3.44 10.58
CA ILE A 39 -26.02 1.98 10.59
C ILE A 39 -26.17 1.40 9.18
N PHE A 40 -27.22 1.80 8.45
CA PHE A 40 -27.46 1.36 7.07
C PHE A 40 -26.37 1.88 6.13
N GLY A 41 -25.91 3.11 6.33
CA GLY A 41 -24.79 3.69 5.60
C GLY A 41 -23.53 2.89 5.83
N SER A 42 -23.20 2.54 7.08
CA SER A 42 -22.03 1.72 7.40
C SER A 42 -22.11 0.31 6.80
N TRP A 43 -23.31 -0.26 6.64
CA TRP A 43 -23.48 -1.55 5.98
C TRP A 43 -23.36 -1.45 4.46
N PHE A 44 -23.84 -0.36 3.87
CA PHE A 44 -23.75 -0.11 2.42
C PHE A 44 -22.33 0.27 1.98
N PHE A 45 -21.66 1.14 2.75
CA PHE A 45 -20.26 1.52 2.56
C PHE A 45 -19.33 0.51 3.22
N LYS A 46 -19.31 -0.71 2.66
CA LYS A 46 -18.37 -1.74 3.10
C LYS A 46 -16.95 -1.27 2.79
N TYR A 47 -16.19 -0.95 3.83
CA TYR A 47 -14.78 -0.61 3.67
C TYR A 47 -14.05 -1.83 3.08
N PRO A 48 -13.28 -1.68 2.01
CA PRO A 48 -12.51 -2.79 1.48
C PRO A 48 -11.34 -3.06 2.43
N ASP A 49 -11.51 -4.07 3.30
CA ASP A 49 -10.45 -4.57 4.21
C ASP A 49 -9.19 -5.03 3.45
N ILE A 50 -9.31 -5.29 2.14
CA ILE A 50 -8.21 -5.76 1.29
C ILE A 50 -8.11 -4.82 0.09
N ILE A 51 -7.05 -4.02 0.06
CA ILE A 51 -6.65 -3.23 -1.11
C ILE A 51 -5.67 -4.10 -1.91
N ASN A 52 -6.06 -4.50 -3.12
CA ASN A 52 -5.18 -5.21 -4.03
C ASN A 52 -4.09 -4.24 -4.51
N ALA A 53 -2.89 -4.36 -3.96
CA ALA A 53 -1.73 -3.60 -4.38
C ALA A 53 -0.84 -4.45 -5.29
N ASN A 54 -0.39 -3.88 -6.40
CA ASN A 54 0.64 -4.52 -7.24
C ASN A 54 1.99 -4.38 -6.53
N ILE A 55 2.63 -5.50 -6.23
CA ILE A 55 3.98 -5.54 -5.67
C ILE A 55 4.92 -5.97 -6.80
N GLU A 56 5.85 -5.10 -7.18
CA GLU A 56 6.91 -5.44 -8.12
C GLU A 56 8.09 -6.04 -7.33
N ILE A 57 8.36 -7.32 -7.55
CA ILE A 57 9.49 -8.02 -6.93
C ILE A 57 10.73 -7.77 -7.79
N THR A 58 11.40 -6.64 -7.57
CA THR A 58 12.71 -6.39 -8.17
C THR A 58 13.78 -7.21 -7.46
N GLY A 59 14.48 -8.08 -8.22
CA GLY A 59 15.63 -8.81 -7.72
C GLY A 59 16.73 -7.87 -7.23
N HIS A 60 17.31 -8.17 -6.06
CA HIS A 60 18.26 -7.30 -5.34
C HIS A 60 19.63 -7.13 -6.04
N ARG A 61 19.87 -7.83 -7.15
CA ARG A 61 21.14 -7.79 -7.88
C ARG A 61 20.86 -7.57 -9.36
N PRO A 62 20.94 -6.32 -9.85
CA PRO A 62 20.82 -6.08 -11.28
C PRO A 62 21.95 -6.82 -12.02
N PRO A 63 21.69 -7.36 -13.22
CA PRO A 63 22.72 -7.98 -14.03
C PRO A 63 23.78 -6.94 -14.37
N ALA A 64 25.05 -7.23 -14.05
CA ALA A 64 26.17 -6.39 -14.42
C ALA A 64 26.57 -6.68 -15.87
N GLU A 65 26.65 -5.64 -16.70
CA GLU A 65 27.16 -5.76 -18.06
C GLU A 65 28.69 -5.93 -18.01
N ILE A 66 29.20 -7.07 -18.49
CA ILE A 66 30.63 -7.34 -18.55
C ILE A 66 31.19 -6.77 -19.86
N LYS A 67 32.03 -5.74 -19.77
CA LYS A 67 32.71 -5.13 -20.93
C LYS A 67 34.18 -5.52 -20.97
N ALA A 68 34.64 -5.94 -22.14
CA ALA A 68 36.07 -6.14 -22.37
C ALA A 68 36.81 -4.79 -22.32
N ARG A 69 38.02 -4.79 -21.77
CA ARG A 69 38.87 -3.58 -21.70
C ARG A 69 39.36 -3.11 -23.06
N VAL A 70 39.42 -4.01 -24.04
CA VAL A 70 39.92 -3.77 -25.39
C VAL A 70 38.81 -4.09 -26.38
N SER A 71 38.64 -3.23 -27.38
CA SER A 71 37.76 -3.49 -28.50
C SER A 71 38.48 -4.36 -29.53
N GLY A 72 37.84 -5.42 -30.01
CA GLY A 72 38.39 -6.34 -30.99
C GLY A 72 37.32 -7.29 -31.49
N LYS A 73 37.65 -8.08 -32.52
CA LYS A 73 36.77 -9.13 -33.01
C LYS A 73 36.77 -10.28 -32.01
N ILE A 74 35.59 -10.81 -31.72
CA ILE A 74 35.47 -12.00 -30.86
C ILE A 74 35.86 -13.21 -31.71
N ASP A 75 36.79 -14.00 -31.19
CA ASP A 75 37.23 -15.24 -31.81
C ASP A 75 36.32 -16.40 -31.37
N THR A 76 36.28 -16.68 -30.06
CA THR A 76 35.55 -17.82 -29.50
C THR A 76 34.85 -17.46 -28.19
N PHE A 77 33.63 -17.94 -27.98
CA PHE A 77 32.93 -17.90 -26.68
C PHE A 77 33.06 -19.26 -25.97
N PHE A 78 33.32 -19.24 -24.66
CA PHE A 78 33.43 -20.43 -23.82
C PHE A 78 32.19 -20.67 -22.93
N VAL A 79 31.17 -19.82 -23.05
CA VAL A 79 29.94 -19.88 -22.25
C VAL A 79 28.70 -19.74 -23.12
N ASP A 80 27.63 -20.40 -22.71
CA ASP A 80 26.31 -20.31 -23.35
C ASP A 80 25.42 -19.25 -22.70
N ASN A 81 24.36 -18.85 -23.41
CA ASN A 81 23.39 -17.90 -22.90
C ASN A 81 22.67 -18.44 -21.64
N ASN A 82 22.51 -17.61 -20.61
CA ASN A 82 21.98 -17.97 -19.28
C ASN A 82 22.79 -19.01 -18.49
N GLN A 83 24.04 -19.28 -18.85
CA GLN A 83 24.91 -20.14 -18.05
C GLN A 83 25.36 -19.41 -16.77
N ASN A 84 25.31 -20.11 -15.63
CA ASN A 84 25.90 -19.61 -14.39
C ASN A 84 27.43 -19.64 -14.48
N VAL A 85 28.07 -18.51 -14.17
CA VAL A 85 29.53 -18.35 -14.20
C VAL A 85 30.06 -17.98 -12.82
N ILE A 86 31.29 -18.39 -12.54
CA ILE A 86 32.00 -18.04 -11.30
C ILE A 86 32.97 -16.88 -11.52
N GLU A 87 33.39 -16.23 -10.43
CA GLU A 87 34.39 -15.18 -10.47
C GLU A 87 35.70 -15.68 -11.11
N ASN A 88 36.29 -14.88 -12.00
CA ASN A 88 37.49 -15.20 -12.79
C ASN A 88 37.33 -16.31 -13.86
N GLN A 89 36.12 -16.76 -14.15
CA GLN A 89 35.88 -17.66 -15.29
C GLN A 89 36.11 -16.93 -16.62
N ILE A 90 36.81 -17.59 -17.53
CA ILE A 90 37.05 -17.09 -18.88
C ILE A 90 35.77 -17.26 -19.70
N LEU A 91 35.21 -16.16 -20.20
CA LEU A 91 33.93 -16.15 -20.93
C LEU A 91 34.11 -16.24 -22.45
N GLY A 92 35.21 -15.71 -22.97
CA GLY A 92 35.51 -15.70 -24.40
C GLY A 92 36.88 -15.11 -24.70
N LEU A 93 37.34 -15.32 -25.92
CA LEU A 93 38.62 -14.86 -26.44
C LEU A 93 38.39 -13.77 -27.49
N ILE A 94 39.13 -12.67 -27.35
CA ILE A 94 39.24 -11.65 -28.39
C ILE A 94 40.41 -12.04 -29.28
N GLU A 95 40.24 -11.87 -30.59
CA GLU A 95 41.26 -12.17 -31.60
C GLU A 95 42.60 -11.52 -31.22
N ASN A 96 43.61 -12.35 -31.02
CA ASN A 96 44.95 -11.96 -30.61
C ASN A 96 45.95 -12.83 -31.39
N PRO A 97 47.08 -12.27 -31.89
CA PRO A 97 48.13 -13.05 -32.52
C PRO A 97 48.80 -14.11 -31.63
N ALA A 98 48.60 -14.09 -30.31
CA ALA A 98 49.12 -15.10 -29.39
C ALA A 98 48.21 -16.34 -29.31
N GLU A 99 48.80 -17.53 -29.33
CA GLU A 99 48.04 -18.78 -29.17
C GLU A 99 47.56 -18.94 -27.72
N TYR A 100 46.24 -19.10 -27.56
CA TYR A 100 45.61 -19.18 -26.24
C TYR A 100 46.20 -20.29 -25.35
N ALA A 101 46.53 -21.44 -25.93
CA ALA A 101 47.12 -22.57 -25.22
C ALA A 101 48.49 -22.23 -24.62
N GLU A 102 49.34 -21.49 -25.36
CA GLU A 102 50.66 -21.09 -24.91
C GLU A 102 50.59 -20.03 -23.80
N VAL A 103 49.68 -19.07 -23.92
CA VAL A 103 49.46 -18.04 -22.89
C VAL A 103 48.96 -18.65 -21.58
N LEU A 104 48.09 -19.66 -21.64
CA LEU A 104 47.59 -20.34 -20.45
C LEU A 104 48.71 -21.11 -19.73
N LEU A 105 49.60 -21.76 -20.50
CA LEU A 105 50.75 -22.50 -19.98
C LEU A 105 51.78 -21.59 -19.31
N LEU A 106 52.05 -20.41 -19.91
CA LEU A 106 52.96 -19.41 -19.33
C LEU A 106 52.42 -18.78 -18.05
N LYS A 107 51.10 -18.72 -17.86
CA LYS A 107 50.47 -18.17 -16.65
C LYS A 107 50.54 -19.10 -15.44
N GLN A 108 50.81 -20.40 -15.65
CA GLN A 108 50.93 -21.40 -14.59
C GLN A 108 52.35 -21.51 -13.99
N TYR A 109 53.35 -20.91 -14.64
CA TYR A 109 54.71 -20.75 -14.12
C TYR A 109 54.85 -19.44 -13.35
#